data_AF-A0A7X8H7B6-F1
#
_entry.id   AF-A0A7X8H7B6-F1
#
_cell.length_a   1.000
_cell.length_b   1.000
_cell.length_c   1.000
_cell.angle_alpha   90.00
_cell.angle_beta   90.00
_cell.angle_gamma   90.00
#
_symmetry.space_group_name_H-M   'P 1'
#
loop_
_entity.id
_entity.type
_entity.pdbx_description
1 polymer ?
#
loop_
_entity_poly.entity_id
_entity_poly.type
_entity_poly.pdbx_seq_one_letter_code
_entity_poly.pdbx_strand_id
1 'polypeptide(L)'
;MGAAIRKLQKRKKARKILSELMENPEHVLVIHYSCESFYDRPNGTSPRITSIAVRNFATGQTKSFSVHQIAERRNLLNTIDQEYDVLEKEMLDEFYEYVHAHTGFKWLHWNMRDMNYGFEAIEHRHKVLGGKPSEITEQNRIDLNRLLIDIYGVGYIGHPRLTKLIELNKISDKDFLTGSDEAQAFNNKEYVRLHFSTLRKVDILANIADRADQGLLKTNSSWKDDLKCVPQVTGEWFKENWLASLILGFVSIIGLIIGIIQLVK
;
A
#
# COMPACT_ATOMS: atom_id res chain seq x y z
N MET A 1 24.54 -15.32 0.33
CA MET A 1 23.29 -15.17 1.09
C MET A 1 22.19 -16.03 0.48
N GLY A 2 21.78 -17.06 1.20
CA GLY A 2 20.76 -18.01 0.78
C GLY A 2 19.38 -17.37 0.60
N ALA A 3 18.49 -18.07 -0.10
CA ALA A 3 17.18 -17.54 -0.47
C ALA A 3 16.28 -17.35 0.76
N ALA A 4 16.35 -18.26 1.74
CA ALA A 4 15.57 -18.19 2.97
C ALA A 4 16.07 -17.05 3.87
N ILE A 5 17.39 -16.84 3.98
CA ILE A 5 17.98 -15.71 4.74
C ILE A 5 17.58 -14.37 4.10
N ARG A 6 17.66 -14.24 2.76
CA ARG A 6 17.18 -13.03 2.05
C ARG A 6 15.72 -12.74 2.35
N LYS A 7 14.86 -13.76 2.33
CA LYS A 7 13.42 -13.63 2.63
C LYS A 7 13.20 -13.16 4.08
N LEU A 8 13.92 -13.72 5.05
CA LEU A 8 13.85 -13.31 6.46
C LEU A 8 14.28 -11.85 6.65
N GLN A 9 15.39 -11.44 6.04
CA GLN A 9 15.85 -10.05 6.11
C GLN A 9 14.85 -9.09 5.47
N LYS A 10 14.28 -9.44 4.32
CA LYS A 10 13.23 -8.66 3.65
C LYS A 10 12.02 -8.46 4.55
N ARG A 11 11.54 -9.54 5.18
CA ARG A 11 10.43 -9.52 6.15
C ARG A 11 10.74 -8.63 7.34
N LYS A 12 11.94 -8.75 7.93
CA LYS A 12 12.38 -7.92 9.06
C LYS A 12 12.44 -6.44 8.68
N LYS A 13 12.97 -6.12 7.49
CA LYS A 13 13.02 -4.75 6.97
C LYS A 13 11.63 -4.17 6.75
N ALA A 14 10.71 -4.92 6.14
CA ALA A 14 9.35 -4.46 5.88
C ALA A 14 8.57 -4.22 7.19
N ARG A 15 8.71 -5.10 8.19
CA ARG A 15 8.13 -4.85 9.53
C ARG A 15 8.71 -3.62 10.19
N LYS A 16 10.02 -3.41 10.08
CA LYS A 16 10.67 -2.20 10.63
C LYS A 16 10.12 -0.93 9.99
N ILE A 17 9.97 -0.91 8.66
CA ILE A 17 9.38 0.24 7.95
C ILE A 17 7.96 0.51 8.46
N LEU A 18 7.13 -0.53 8.61
CA LEU A 18 5.76 -0.36 9.11
C LEU A 18 5.74 0.18 10.55
N SER A 19 6.57 -0.37 11.44
CA SER A 19 6.73 0.11 12.82
C SER A 19 7.20 1.57 12.87
N GLU A 20 8.18 1.95 12.06
CA GLU A 20 8.68 3.34 11.98
C GLU A 20 7.59 4.33 11.55
N LEU A 21 6.62 3.91 10.71
CA LEU A 21 5.44 4.71 10.41
C LEU A 21 4.51 4.84 11.62
N MET A 22 4.27 3.74 12.34
CA MET A 22 3.38 3.72 13.51
C MET A 22 3.98 4.42 14.74
N GLU A 23 5.30 4.58 14.80
CA GLU A 23 5.98 5.37 15.84
C GLU A 23 5.73 6.88 15.69
N ASN A 24 5.47 7.37 14.47
CA ASN A 24 5.19 8.79 14.20
C ASN A 24 3.91 8.97 13.37
N PRO A 25 2.75 8.47 13.83
CA PRO A 25 1.55 8.37 13.02
C PRO A 25 0.94 9.74 12.67
N GLU A 26 1.27 10.78 13.45
CA GLU A 26 0.89 12.17 13.18
C GLU A 26 1.52 12.71 11.88
N HIS A 27 2.65 12.14 11.45
CA HIS A 27 3.37 12.51 10.22
C HIS A 27 3.16 11.50 9.08
N VAL A 28 2.13 10.65 9.20
CA VAL A 28 1.75 9.67 8.18
C VAL A 28 0.39 10.04 7.59
N LEU A 29 0.36 10.18 6.26
CA LEU A 29 -0.83 10.46 5.47
C LEU A 29 -1.19 9.25 4.64
N VAL A 30 -2.42 8.76 4.76
CA VAL A 30 -2.96 7.70 3.92
C VAL A 30 -3.68 8.32 2.75
N ILE A 31 -3.28 7.98 1.52
CA ILE A 31 -3.82 8.57 0.30
C ILE A 31 -4.42 7.52 -0.63
N HIS A 32 -5.53 7.88 -1.25
CA HIS A 32 -6.08 7.20 -2.41
C HIS A 32 -6.80 8.22 -3.31
N TYR A 33 -6.89 7.94 -4.60
CA TYR A 33 -7.71 8.71 -5.52
C TYR A 33 -8.61 7.84 -6.39
N SER A 34 -9.71 8.41 -6.85
CA SER A 34 -10.60 7.86 -7.86
C SER A 34 -10.42 8.64 -9.17
N CYS A 35 -10.52 7.94 -10.29
CA CYS A 35 -10.41 8.52 -11.61
C CYS A 35 -11.32 7.76 -12.60
N GLU A 36 -11.43 8.29 -13.80
CA GLU A 36 -11.92 7.55 -14.95
C GLU A 36 -11.18 6.21 -15.16
N SER A 37 -11.82 5.29 -15.90
CA SER A 37 -11.17 4.06 -16.35
C SER A 37 -9.84 4.35 -17.04
N PHE A 38 -8.80 3.62 -16.66
CA PHE A 38 -7.47 3.69 -17.28
C PHE A 38 -7.31 2.68 -18.44
N TYR A 39 -8.23 1.74 -18.62
CA TYR A 39 -8.18 0.73 -19.67
C TYR A 39 -8.88 1.14 -20.97
N ASP A 40 -10.00 1.86 -20.89
CA ASP A 40 -10.81 2.23 -22.05
C ASP A 40 -10.48 3.63 -22.57
N ARG A 41 -9.30 3.77 -23.20
CA ARG A 41 -8.78 5.06 -23.69
C ARG A 41 -8.24 5.00 -25.11
N PRO A 42 -9.10 5.09 -26.13
CA PRO A 42 -8.66 5.08 -27.53
C PRO A 42 -7.71 6.25 -27.87
N ASN A 43 -7.82 7.38 -27.16
CA ASN A 43 -7.05 8.59 -27.44
C ASN A 43 -5.76 8.72 -26.62
N GLY A 44 -5.46 7.77 -25.72
CA GLY A 44 -4.23 7.79 -24.91
C GLY A 44 -4.08 8.93 -23.91
N THR A 45 -5.16 9.68 -23.62
CA THR A 45 -5.13 10.82 -22.69
C THR A 45 -5.01 10.37 -21.24
N SER A 46 -4.45 11.22 -20.37
CA SER A 46 -4.37 10.96 -18.94
C SER A 46 -5.76 10.86 -18.28
N PRO A 47 -5.95 9.95 -17.30
CA PRO A 47 -7.22 9.85 -16.58
C PRO A 47 -7.65 11.10 -15.87
N ARG A 48 -8.92 11.49 -16.10
CA ARG A 48 -9.58 12.51 -15.29
C ARG A 48 -9.74 12.00 -13.88
N ILE A 49 -9.21 12.76 -12.95
CA ILE A 49 -9.29 12.51 -11.52
C ILE A 49 -10.61 13.11 -11.04
N THR A 50 -11.34 12.34 -10.23
CA THR A 50 -12.66 12.72 -9.73
C THR A 50 -12.59 13.13 -8.27
N SER A 51 -11.79 12.41 -7.49
CA SER A 51 -11.51 12.77 -6.11
C SER A 51 -10.20 12.20 -5.61
N ILE A 52 -9.60 12.89 -4.63
CA ILE A 52 -8.44 12.47 -3.85
C ILE A 52 -8.83 12.58 -2.38
N ALA A 53 -8.58 11.53 -1.61
CA ALA A 53 -8.72 11.57 -0.16
C ALA A 53 -7.35 11.40 0.49
N VAL A 54 -7.10 12.20 1.52
CA VAL A 54 -5.89 12.15 2.33
C VAL A 54 -6.30 12.11 3.80
N ARG A 55 -5.97 11.02 4.50
CA ARG A 55 -6.30 10.81 5.91
C ARG A 55 -5.03 10.86 6.74
N ASN A 56 -5.01 11.73 7.76
CA ASN A 56 -3.95 11.66 8.78
C ASN A 56 -4.13 10.37 9.60
N PHE A 57 -3.05 9.60 9.73
CA PHE A 57 -3.12 8.25 10.31
C PHE A 57 -3.51 8.28 11.79
N ALA A 58 -2.90 9.17 12.57
CA ALA A 58 -3.14 9.26 14.01
C ALA A 58 -4.52 9.82 14.36
N THR A 59 -4.85 10.99 13.81
CA THR A 59 -6.10 11.71 14.16
C THR A 59 -7.33 11.11 13.48
N GLY A 60 -7.14 10.37 12.39
CA GLY A 60 -8.22 9.89 11.54
C GLY A 60 -8.96 11.00 10.79
N GLN A 61 -8.48 12.25 10.83
CA GLN A 61 -9.06 13.34 10.05
C GLN A 61 -8.77 13.11 8.57
N THR A 62 -9.80 13.19 7.74
CA THR A 62 -9.68 13.05 6.29
C THR A 62 -9.94 14.39 5.62
N LYS A 63 -8.95 14.89 4.88
CA LYS A 63 -9.12 15.96 3.91
C LYS A 63 -9.46 15.34 2.56
N SER A 64 -10.49 15.86 1.91
CA SER A 64 -10.92 15.41 0.60
C SER A 64 -10.86 16.54 -0.41
N PHE A 65 -10.47 16.18 -1.62
CA PHE A 65 -10.45 17.04 -2.80
C PHE A 65 -11.32 16.34 -3.84
N SER A 66 -12.39 16.96 -4.33
CA SER A 66 -13.26 16.32 -5.32
C SER A 66 -13.89 17.31 -6.27
N VAL A 67 -14.03 16.93 -7.54
CA VAL A 67 -14.67 17.76 -8.58
C VAL A 67 -16.06 18.20 -8.14
N HIS A 68 -16.83 17.31 -7.52
CA HIS A 68 -18.18 17.60 -7.04
C HIS A 68 -18.19 18.72 -6.00
N GLN A 69 -17.27 18.71 -5.03
CA GLN A 69 -17.18 19.77 -4.01
C GLN A 69 -16.76 21.11 -4.63
N ILE A 70 -15.80 21.10 -5.57
CA ILE A 70 -15.43 22.33 -6.30
C ILE A 70 -16.62 22.87 -7.09
N ALA A 71 -17.34 22.00 -7.80
CA ALA A 71 -18.51 22.36 -8.58
C ALA A 71 -19.64 22.94 -7.71
N GLU A 72 -19.86 22.38 -6.51
CA GLU A 72 -20.80 22.93 -5.54
C GLU A 72 -20.43 24.37 -5.14
N ARG A 73 -19.18 24.61 -4.73
CA ARG A 73 -18.69 25.95 -4.36
C ARG A 73 -18.78 26.96 -5.51
N ARG A 74 -18.68 26.48 -6.76
CA ARG A 74 -18.77 27.28 -7.99
C ARG A 74 -20.21 27.42 -8.52
N ASN A 75 -21.20 26.76 -7.91
CA ASN A 75 -22.57 26.64 -8.43
C ASN A 75 -22.66 26.02 -9.84
N LEU A 76 -21.80 25.04 -10.14
CA LEU A 76 -21.67 24.34 -11.43
C LEU A 76 -22.07 22.86 -11.38
N LEU A 77 -22.82 22.43 -10.36
CA LEU A 77 -23.21 21.02 -10.18
C LEU A 77 -23.90 20.39 -11.40
N ASN A 78 -24.70 21.16 -12.13
CA ASN A 78 -25.45 20.69 -13.30
C ASN A 78 -24.63 20.70 -14.60
N THR A 79 -23.42 21.29 -14.58
CA THR A 79 -22.57 21.50 -15.77
C THR A 79 -21.15 20.95 -15.56
N ILE A 80 -20.97 20.03 -14.61
CA ILE A 80 -19.66 19.44 -14.29
C ILE A 80 -18.96 18.90 -15.54
N ASP A 81 -19.66 18.19 -16.43
CA ASP A 81 -19.04 17.63 -17.63
C ASP A 81 -18.50 18.67 -18.60
N GLN A 82 -19.16 19.84 -18.66
CA GLN A 82 -18.81 20.93 -19.58
C GLN A 82 -17.58 21.69 -19.08
N GLU A 83 -17.48 21.86 -17.76
CA GLU A 83 -16.42 22.61 -17.08
C GLU A 83 -15.39 21.69 -16.39
N TYR A 84 -15.37 20.40 -16.75
CA TYR A 84 -14.67 19.37 -15.98
C TYR A 84 -13.19 19.69 -15.79
N ASP A 85 -12.49 20.03 -16.86
CA ASP A 85 -11.05 20.29 -16.84
C ASP A 85 -10.71 21.53 -15.97
N VAL A 86 -11.60 22.53 -15.90
CA VAL A 86 -11.45 23.71 -15.04
C VAL A 86 -11.63 23.32 -13.57
N LEU A 87 -12.69 22.56 -13.27
CA LEU A 87 -13.00 22.10 -11.92
C LEU A 87 -11.93 21.13 -11.39
N GLU A 88 -11.46 20.22 -12.23
CA GLU A 88 -10.39 19.28 -11.91
C GLU A 88 -9.07 20.01 -11.67
N LYS A 89 -8.74 21.02 -12.48
CA LYS A 89 -7.53 21.81 -12.27
C LYS A 89 -7.56 22.49 -10.90
N GLU A 90 -8.67 23.16 -10.55
CA GLU A 90 -8.80 23.82 -9.24
C GLU A 90 -8.71 22.80 -8.09
N MET A 91 -9.33 21.63 -8.23
CA MET A 91 -9.22 20.55 -7.26
C MET A 91 -7.76 20.10 -7.05
N LEU A 92 -7.00 19.98 -8.15
CA LEU A 92 -5.59 19.60 -8.11
C LEU A 92 -4.71 20.71 -7.57
N ASP A 93 -5.00 21.97 -7.86
CA ASP A 93 -4.31 23.13 -7.27
C ASP A 93 -4.42 23.04 -5.73
N GLU A 94 -5.64 22.84 -5.18
CA GLU A 94 -5.85 22.68 -3.73
C GLU A 94 -5.14 21.45 -3.16
N PHE A 95 -5.15 20.33 -3.89
CA PHE A 95 -4.42 19.13 -3.47
C PHE A 95 -2.91 19.39 -3.40
N TYR A 96 -2.32 20.07 -4.38
CA TYR A 96 -0.88 20.33 -4.40
C TYR A 96 -0.44 21.43 -3.44
N GLU A 97 -1.32 22.35 -3.08
CA GLU A 97 -1.13 23.25 -1.93
C GLU A 97 -1.05 22.45 -0.63
N TYR A 98 -1.95 21.49 -0.44
CA TYR A 98 -1.90 20.58 0.71
C TYR A 98 -0.62 19.74 0.72
N VAL A 99 -0.20 19.20 -0.43
CA VAL A 99 1.08 18.47 -0.54
C VAL A 99 2.25 19.36 -0.14
N HIS A 100 2.29 20.60 -0.61
CA HIS A 100 3.36 21.55 -0.28
C HIS A 100 3.46 21.79 1.24
N ALA A 101 2.31 21.98 1.89
CA ALA A 101 2.22 22.19 3.34
C ALA A 101 2.65 20.97 4.17
N HIS A 102 2.63 19.77 3.59
CA HIS A 102 3.00 18.50 4.24
C HIS A 102 4.33 17.93 3.70
N THR A 103 5.26 18.80 3.35
CA THR A 103 6.61 18.41 2.94
C THR A 103 7.27 17.60 4.06
N GLY A 104 7.84 16.44 3.71
CA GLY A 104 8.50 15.54 4.66
C GLY A 104 7.58 14.48 5.31
N PHE A 105 6.26 14.58 5.15
CA PHE A 105 5.34 13.53 5.62
C PHE A 105 5.51 12.25 4.82
N LYS A 106 5.18 11.10 5.44
CA LYS A 106 5.14 9.81 4.78
C LYS A 106 3.74 9.56 4.20
N TRP A 107 3.69 9.18 2.94
CA TRP A 107 2.46 8.95 2.19
C TRP A 107 2.25 7.44 2.02
N LEU A 108 1.38 6.87 2.84
CA LEU A 108 0.98 5.47 2.76
C LEU A 108 -0.10 5.31 1.67
N HIS A 109 0.13 4.44 0.71
CA HIS A 109 -0.75 4.25 -0.44
C HIS A 109 -0.90 2.78 -0.83
N TRP A 110 -1.80 2.50 -1.77
CA TRP A 110 -2.03 1.16 -2.28
C TRP A 110 -1.80 1.10 -3.79
N ASN A 111 -0.70 0.50 -4.23
CA ASN A 111 -0.33 0.32 -5.66
C ASN A 111 -0.29 1.60 -6.54
N MET A 112 -0.35 2.81 -5.96
CA MET A 112 -0.09 4.09 -6.65
C MET A 112 1.40 4.26 -7.01
N ARG A 113 1.89 3.64 -8.09
CA ARG A 113 3.33 3.46 -8.33
C ARG A 113 3.89 4.08 -9.59
N ASP A 114 3.07 4.37 -10.59
CA ASP A 114 3.58 4.71 -11.92
C ASP A 114 2.67 5.69 -12.65
N MET A 115 3.07 6.05 -13.87
CA MET A 115 2.37 6.96 -14.77
C MET A 115 0.96 6.48 -15.16
N ASN A 116 0.66 5.18 -15.10
CA ASN A 116 -0.68 4.67 -15.40
C ASN A 116 -1.61 4.88 -14.19
N TYR A 117 -1.10 4.62 -13.00
CA TYR A 117 -1.83 4.81 -11.75
C TYR A 117 -0.90 5.12 -10.58
N GLY A 118 -0.97 6.36 -10.07
CA GLY A 118 -0.23 6.78 -8.91
C GLY A 118 0.12 8.27 -8.89
N PHE A 119 1.11 8.62 -8.06
CA PHE A 119 1.54 10.01 -7.90
C PHE A 119 1.97 10.64 -9.23
N GLU A 120 2.76 9.93 -10.04
CA GLU A 120 3.18 10.42 -11.37
C GLU A 120 2.00 10.67 -12.30
N ALA A 121 0.95 9.84 -12.25
CA ALA A 121 -0.27 10.04 -13.03
C ALA A 121 -1.01 11.33 -12.61
N ILE A 122 -1.11 11.60 -11.31
CA ILE A 122 -1.72 12.84 -10.77
C ILE A 122 -0.87 14.05 -11.16
N GLU A 123 0.45 13.95 -11.06
CA GLU A 123 1.38 15.02 -11.44
C GLU A 123 1.27 15.34 -12.94
N HIS A 124 1.25 14.31 -13.78
CA HIS A 124 1.10 14.46 -15.22
C HIS A 124 -0.25 15.07 -15.58
N ARG A 125 -1.35 14.61 -14.97
CA ARG A 125 -2.69 15.18 -15.21
C ARG A 125 -2.74 16.66 -14.83
N HIS A 126 -2.17 17.03 -13.68
CA HIS A 126 -2.11 18.42 -13.25
C HIS A 126 -1.31 19.30 -14.24
N LYS A 127 -0.16 18.80 -14.73
CA LYS A 127 0.64 19.48 -15.76
C LYS A 127 -0.11 19.65 -17.08
N VAL A 128 -0.87 18.63 -17.51
CA VAL A 128 -1.72 18.71 -18.72
C VAL A 128 -2.76 19.81 -18.61
N LEU A 129 -3.30 20.03 -17.41
CA LEU A 129 -4.25 21.12 -17.12
C LEU A 129 -3.57 22.49 -16.88
N GLY A 130 -2.26 22.59 -17.11
CA GLY A 130 -1.48 23.82 -16.93
C GLY A 130 -1.11 24.16 -15.48
N GLY A 131 -1.34 23.23 -14.55
CA GLY A 131 -0.96 23.36 -13.15
C GLY A 131 0.51 23.04 -12.88
N LYS A 132 0.97 23.36 -11.66
CA LYS A 132 2.35 23.14 -11.20
C LYS A 132 2.35 22.22 -9.99
N PRO A 133 2.59 20.90 -10.14
CA PRO A 133 2.54 19.98 -9.03
C PRO A 133 3.72 20.16 -8.07
N SER A 134 3.44 20.07 -6.77
CA SER A 134 4.44 19.91 -5.71
C SER A 134 4.94 18.46 -5.68
N GLU A 135 6.24 18.26 -5.54
CA GLU A 135 6.84 16.93 -5.53
C GLU A 135 6.63 16.22 -4.18
N ILE A 136 6.16 14.98 -4.23
CA ILE A 136 6.27 14.03 -3.11
C ILE A 136 7.46 13.14 -3.43
N THR A 137 8.56 13.24 -2.68
CA THR A 137 9.75 12.43 -2.99
C THR A 137 9.47 10.93 -2.86
N GLU A 138 10.12 10.11 -3.70
CA GLU A 138 9.88 8.65 -3.73
C GLU A 138 10.11 8.00 -2.35
N GLN A 139 11.09 8.48 -1.58
CA GLN A 139 11.41 7.95 -0.25
C GLN A 139 10.31 8.21 0.79
N ASN A 140 9.37 9.11 0.46
CA ASN A 140 8.19 9.39 1.26
C ASN A 140 6.95 8.64 0.76
N ARG A 141 6.99 7.95 -0.39
CA ARG A 141 5.89 7.15 -0.94
C ARG A 141 6.00 5.70 -0.45
N ILE A 142 5.07 5.26 0.39
CA ILE A 142 5.10 3.92 0.98
C ILE A 142 3.95 3.05 0.45
N ASP A 143 4.27 2.05 -0.38
CA ASP A 143 3.29 1.09 -0.91
C ASP A 143 2.96 0.00 0.13
N LEU A 144 1.79 0.13 0.77
CA LEU A 144 1.31 -0.82 1.77
C LEU A 144 1.21 -2.23 1.20
N ASN A 145 0.72 -2.41 -0.03
CA ASN A 145 0.59 -3.74 -0.62
C ASN A 145 1.95 -4.42 -0.76
N ARG A 146 2.99 -3.67 -1.14
CA ARG A 146 4.36 -4.21 -1.23
C ARG A 146 4.91 -4.59 0.14
N LEU A 147 4.67 -3.76 1.17
CA LEU A 147 5.03 -4.09 2.55
C LEU A 147 4.37 -5.39 3.00
N LEU A 148 3.07 -5.57 2.74
CA LEU A 148 2.36 -6.79 3.11
C LEU A 148 2.89 -8.03 2.37
N ILE A 149 3.24 -7.91 1.09
CA ILE A 149 3.91 -9.00 0.33
C ILE A 149 5.24 -9.36 0.98
N ASP A 150 6.01 -8.37 1.44
CA ASP A 150 7.31 -8.60 2.06
C ASP A 150 7.20 -9.17 3.47
N ILE A 151 6.13 -8.83 4.19
CA ILE A 151 5.85 -9.32 5.55
C ILE A 151 5.30 -10.75 5.54
N TYR A 152 4.32 -11.03 4.68
CA TYR A 152 3.52 -12.26 4.69
C TYR A 152 3.78 -13.19 3.50
N GLY A 153 4.54 -12.74 2.50
CA GLY A 153 4.83 -13.48 1.28
C GLY A 153 3.77 -13.28 0.19
N VAL A 154 4.11 -13.60 -1.07
CA VAL A 154 3.25 -13.36 -2.25
C VAL A 154 1.87 -14.02 -2.12
N GLY A 155 1.79 -15.18 -1.47
CA GLY A 155 0.54 -15.94 -1.26
C GLY A 155 -0.31 -15.48 -0.06
N TYR A 156 0.01 -14.35 0.58
CA TYR A 156 -0.70 -13.92 1.79
C TYR A 156 -2.20 -13.66 1.58
N ILE A 157 -2.61 -13.34 0.36
CA ILE A 157 -4.01 -13.17 -0.02
C ILE A 157 -4.14 -13.33 -1.54
N GLY A 158 -5.31 -13.78 -2.02
CA GLY A 158 -5.62 -13.89 -3.44
C GLY A 158 -5.84 -12.53 -4.13
N HIS A 159 -6.00 -12.53 -5.45
CA HIS A 159 -6.36 -11.34 -6.23
C HIS A 159 -7.90 -11.25 -6.41
N PRO A 160 -8.51 -10.05 -6.41
CA PRO A 160 -7.95 -8.74 -6.06
C PRO A 160 -7.64 -8.61 -4.55
N ARG A 161 -6.43 -8.16 -4.22
CA ARG A 161 -5.90 -8.24 -2.85
C ARG A 161 -6.67 -7.40 -1.83
N LEU A 162 -7.02 -6.17 -2.18
CA LEU A 162 -7.70 -5.25 -1.26
C LEU A 162 -9.09 -5.79 -0.87
N THR A 163 -9.91 -6.14 -1.86
CA THR A 163 -11.24 -6.72 -1.65
C THR A 163 -11.18 -8.00 -0.81
N LYS A 164 -10.24 -8.90 -1.14
CA LYS A 164 -10.06 -10.15 -0.37
C LYS A 164 -9.60 -9.90 1.06
N LEU A 165 -8.78 -8.87 1.31
CA LEU A 165 -8.39 -8.49 2.67
C LEU A 165 -9.57 -7.94 3.47
N ILE A 166 -10.40 -7.10 2.86
CA ILE A 166 -11.61 -6.54 3.47
C ILE A 166 -12.54 -7.68 3.91
N GLU A 167 -12.84 -8.62 2.99
CA GLU A 167 -13.66 -9.81 3.25
C GLU A 167 -13.09 -10.65 4.41
N LEU A 168 -11.80 -11.03 4.31
CA LEU A 168 -11.16 -11.93 5.28
C LEU A 168 -11.06 -11.32 6.69
N ASN A 169 -10.83 -10.01 6.76
CA ASN A 169 -10.66 -9.29 8.01
C ASN A 169 -11.98 -8.72 8.56
N LYS A 170 -13.09 -8.91 7.84
CA LYS A 170 -14.41 -8.34 8.17
C LYS A 170 -14.34 -6.82 8.38
N ILE A 171 -13.61 -6.14 7.50
CA ILE A 171 -13.54 -4.67 7.49
C ILE A 171 -14.84 -4.18 6.85
N SER A 172 -15.44 -3.13 7.41
CA SER A 172 -16.64 -2.52 6.83
C SER A 172 -16.31 -1.96 5.44
N ASP A 173 -17.09 -2.37 4.44
CA ASP A 173 -16.96 -1.99 3.03
C ASP A 173 -18.06 -1.02 2.58
N LYS A 174 -18.80 -0.43 3.52
CA LYS A 174 -19.84 0.57 3.21
C LYS A 174 -19.29 1.67 2.29
N ASP A 175 -19.94 1.87 1.15
CA ASP A 175 -19.60 2.84 0.10
C ASP A 175 -18.32 2.51 -0.72
N PHE A 176 -17.67 1.36 -0.49
CA PHE A 176 -16.54 0.91 -1.28
C PHE A 176 -16.95 0.52 -2.70
N LEU A 177 -16.20 1.01 -3.70
CA LEU A 177 -16.35 0.61 -5.10
C LEU A 177 -15.12 -0.15 -5.60
N THR A 178 -15.36 -1.23 -6.35
CA THR A 178 -14.32 -1.90 -7.13
C THR A 178 -13.91 -1.07 -8.35
N GLY A 179 -12.80 -1.41 -8.99
CA GLY A 179 -12.34 -0.64 -10.17
C GLY A 179 -13.35 -0.62 -11.32
N SER A 180 -14.11 -1.71 -11.54
CA SER A 180 -15.19 -1.74 -12.53
C SER A 180 -16.38 -0.86 -12.11
N ASP A 181 -16.75 -0.88 -10.82
CA ASP A 181 -17.86 -0.09 -10.31
C ASP A 181 -17.52 1.41 -10.33
N GLU A 182 -16.26 1.79 -10.12
CA GLU A 182 -15.81 3.18 -10.25
C GLU A 182 -15.89 3.67 -11.69
N ALA A 183 -15.46 2.85 -12.65
CA ALA A 183 -15.58 3.20 -14.06
C ALA A 183 -17.05 3.41 -14.45
N GLN A 184 -17.95 2.55 -13.97
CA GLN A 184 -19.38 2.70 -14.21
C GLN A 184 -19.96 3.94 -13.53
N ALA A 185 -19.63 4.17 -12.25
CA ALA A 185 -20.09 5.33 -11.50
C ALA A 185 -19.62 6.63 -12.16
N PHE A 186 -18.43 6.66 -12.73
CA PHE A 186 -17.96 7.80 -13.52
C PHE A 186 -18.81 8.03 -14.77
N ASN A 187 -19.03 6.99 -15.58
CA ASN A 187 -19.84 7.10 -16.80
C ASN A 187 -21.28 7.54 -16.51
N ASN A 188 -21.80 7.16 -15.34
CA ASN A 188 -23.12 7.57 -14.85
C ASN A 188 -23.13 8.95 -14.16
N LYS A 189 -21.98 9.63 -14.06
CA LYS A 189 -21.82 10.94 -13.39
C LYS A 189 -22.16 10.90 -11.89
N GLU A 190 -21.99 9.75 -11.26
CA GLU A 190 -22.22 9.51 -9.83
C GLU A 190 -21.02 10.01 -8.99
N TYR A 191 -20.64 11.28 -9.15
CA TYR A 191 -19.42 11.85 -8.52
C TYR A 191 -19.44 11.78 -6.99
N VAL A 192 -20.62 11.90 -6.38
CA VAL A 192 -20.81 11.75 -4.93
C VAL A 192 -20.46 10.32 -4.48
N ARG A 193 -20.86 9.31 -5.25
CA ARG A 193 -20.60 7.90 -4.95
C ARG A 193 -19.11 7.58 -5.08
N LEU A 194 -18.45 8.11 -6.13
CA LEU A 194 -17.00 8.04 -6.29
C LEU A 194 -16.27 8.68 -5.11
N HIS A 195 -16.70 9.86 -4.69
CA HIS A 195 -16.13 10.56 -3.54
C HIS A 195 -16.22 9.72 -2.25
N PHE A 196 -17.38 9.15 -1.93
CA PHE A 196 -17.53 8.29 -0.74
C PHE A 196 -16.67 7.03 -0.82
N SER A 197 -16.53 6.41 -1.98
CA SER A 197 -15.61 5.29 -2.19
C SER A 197 -14.16 5.65 -1.88
N THR A 198 -13.69 6.81 -2.34
CA THR A 198 -12.32 7.27 -2.09
C THR A 198 -12.07 7.53 -0.60
N LEU A 199 -13.04 8.13 0.10
CA LEU A 199 -12.99 8.28 1.56
C LEU A 199 -12.92 6.93 2.27
N ARG A 200 -13.75 5.96 1.84
CA ARG A 200 -13.75 4.61 2.40
C ARG A 200 -12.42 3.90 2.18
N LYS A 201 -11.78 4.10 1.02
CA LYS A 201 -10.49 3.46 0.69
C LYS A 201 -9.38 3.89 1.64
N VAL A 202 -9.22 5.18 1.92
CA VAL A 202 -8.17 5.62 2.87
C VAL A 202 -8.42 5.12 4.29
N ASP A 203 -9.68 4.99 4.70
CA ASP A 203 -10.06 4.39 5.99
C ASP A 203 -9.71 2.89 6.06
N ILE A 204 -10.04 2.14 5.01
CA ILE A 204 -9.67 0.71 4.89
C ILE A 204 -8.16 0.53 4.92
N LEU A 205 -7.41 1.35 4.18
CA LEU A 205 -5.95 1.27 4.13
C LEU A 205 -5.32 1.54 5.50
N ALA A 206 -5.81 2.55 6.22
CA ALA A 206 -5.37 2.82 7.59
C ALA A 206 -5.65 1.61 8.50
N ASN A 207 -6.85 1.02 8.42
CA ASN A 207 -7.22 -0.15 9.22
C ASN A 207 -6.34 -1.38 8.92
N ILE A 208 -6.04 -1.62 7.63
CA ILE A 208 -5.17 -2.74 7.23
C ILE A 208 -3.75 -2.54 7.76
N ALA A 209 -3.21 -1.33 7.66
CA ALA A 209 -1.86 -1.02 8.13
C ALA A 209 -1.74 -1.18 9.65
N ASP A 210 -2.71 -0.66 10.40
CA ASP A 210 -2.77 -0.78 11.86
C ASP A 210 -2.83 -2.26 12.31
N ARG A 211 -3.72 -3.05 11.70
CA ARG A 211 -3.78 -4.50 11.97
C ARG A 211 -2.51 -5.23 11.57
N ALA A 212 -1.85 -4.80 10.49
CA ALA A 212 -0.62 -5.42 10.03
C ALA A 212 0.55 -5.17 10.99
N ASP A 213 0.61 -3.97 11.56
CA ASP A 213 1.62 -3.59 12.55
C ASP A 213 1.43 -4.38 13.86
N GLN A 214 0.19 -4.44 14.36
CA GLN A 214 -0.18 -5.19 15.55
C GLN A 214 -0.09 -6.73 15.37
N GLY A 215 0.16 -7.21 14.15
CA GLY A 215 0.16 -8.64 13.83
C GLY A 215 -1.22 -9.31 13.89
N LEU A 216 -2.30 -8.51 13.83
CA LEU A 216 -3.69 -8.96 13.88
C LEU A 216 -4.32 -9.12 12.48
N LEU A 217 -3.61 -8.73 11.43
CA LEU A 217 -4.10 -8.87 10.05
C LEU A 217 -4.20 -10.36 9.69
N LYS A 218 -5.42 -10.81 9.40
CA LYS A 218 -5.68 -12.17 8.91
C LYS A 218 -5.24 -12.28 7.46
N THR A 219 -4.47 -13.33 7.19
CA THR A 219 -3.93 -13.67 5.86
C THR A 219 -4.07 -15.17 5.61
N ASN A 220 -3.93 -15.58 4.35
CA ASN A 220 -3.91 -16.98 3.94
C ASN A 220 -2.57 -17.68 4.21
N SER A 221 -1.53 -16.94 4.60
CA SER A 221 -0.23 -17.52 4.94
C SER A 221 -0.36 -18.34 6.22
N SER A 222 -0.06 -19.64 6.15
CA SER A 222 -0.19 -20.52 7.32
C SER A 222 1.00 -20.34 8.26
N TRP A 223 0.77 -20.52 9.57
CA TRP A 223 1.84 -20.70 10.56
C TRP A 223 2.88 -21.76 10.15
N LYS A 224 2.48 -22.75 9.35
CA LYS A 224 3.36 -23.77 8.78
C LYS A 224 4.38 -23.23 7.78
N ASP A 225 4.08 -22.15 7.07
CA ASP A 225 5.01 -21.54 6.11
C ASP A 225 6.12 -20.78 6.83
N ASP A 226 5.82 -20.21 8.00
CA ASP A 226 6.81 -19.61 8.90
C ASP A 226 7.70 -20.68 9.54
N LEU A 227 7.13 -21.82 9.96
CA LEU A 227 7.87 -22.92 10.56
C LEU A 227 8.79 -23.64 9.55
N LYS A 228 8.35 -23.81 8.29
CA LYS A 228 9.17 -24.39 7.21
C LYS A 228 10.41 -23.56 6.88
N CYS A 229 10.36 -22.25 7.11
CA CYS A 229 11.52 -21.39 6.92
C CYS A 229 12.60 -21.62 7.98
N VAL A 230 12.28 -22.13 9.18
CA VAL A 230 13.27 -22.28 10.26
C VAL A 230 14.38 -23.27 9.90
N PRO A 231 14.12 -24.54 9.50
CA PRO A 231 15.17 -25.49 9.13
C PRO A 231 16.01 -25.03 7.92
N GLN A 232 15.35 -24.36 6.96
CA GLN A 232 16.02 -23.85 5.76
C GLN A 232 16.97 -22.69 6.09
N VAL A 233 16.52 -21.72 6.91
CA VAL A 233 17.34 -20.60 7.37
C VAL A 233 18.51 -21.10 8.21
N THR A 234 18.30 -22.06 9.12
CA THR A 234 19.40 -22.62 9.93
C THR A 234 20.42 -23.32 9.05
N GLY A 235 19.98 -24.14 8.08
CA GLY A 235 20.88 -24.82 7.16
C GLY A 235 21.68 -23.87 6.27
N GLU A 236 21.03 -22.84 5.72
CA GLU A 236 21.71 -21.78 4.97
C GLU A 236 22.70 -21.00 5.85
N TRP A 237 22.33 -20.71 7.10
CA TRP A 237 23.18 -19.95 8.02
C TRP A 237 24.46 -20.71 8.37
N PHE A 238 24.36 -22.02 8.62
CA PHE A 238 25.54 -22.86 8.84
C PHE A 238 26.45 -22.88 7.61
N LYS A 239 25.90 -23.03 6.40
CA LYS A 239 26.69 -23.02 5.15
C LYS A 239 27.42 -21.69 4.91
N GLU A 240 26.86 -20.57 5.35
CA GLU A 240 27.45 -19.25 5.11
C GLU A 240 28.42 -18.81 6.23
N ASN A 241 28.28 -19.36 7.43
CA ASN A 241 29.16 -19.04 8.56
C ASN A 241 30.16 -20.19 8.79
N TRP A 242 31.39 -20.04 8.30
CA TRP A 242 32.43 -21.06 8.40
C TRP A 242 32.72 -21.49 9.85
N LEU A 243 32.69 -20.56 10.82
CA LEU A 243 32.83 -20.86 12.25
C LEU A 243 31.67 -21.73 12.76
N ALA A 244 30.44 -21.42 12.35
CA ALA A 244 29.27 -22.20 12.74
C ALA A 244 29.33 -23.62 12.14
N SER A 245 29.76 -23.74 10.88
CA SER A 245 30.03 -25.02 10.24
C SER A 245 31.09 -25.84 10.98
N LEU A 246 32.17 -25.20 11.44
CA LEU A 246 33.21 -25.86 12.23
C LEU A 246 32.66 -26.37 13.57
N ILE A 247 31.93 -25.54 14.31
CA ILE A 247 31.32 -25.93 15.59
C ILE A 247 30.39 -27.12 15.39
N LEU A 248 29.56 -27.11 14.35
CA LEU A 248 28.64 -28.20 14.06
C LEU A 248 29.36 -29.50 13.68
N GLY A 249 30.49 -29.38 12.97
CA GLY A 249 31.40 -30.50 12.70
C GLY A 249 31.99 -31.09 13.99
N PHE A 250 32.51 -30.26 14.90
CA PHE A 250 33.04 -30.71 16.19
C PHE A 250 32.00 -31.42 17.05
N VAL A 251 30.79 -30.86 17.16
CA VAL A 251 29.68 -31.48 17.90
C VAL A 251 29.32 -32.84 17.31
N SER A 252 29.30 -32.96 15.97
CA SER A 252 29.00 -34.21 15.28
C SER A 252 30.05 -35.29 15.57
N ILE A 253 31.33 -34.91 15.57
CA ILE A 253 32.46 -35.83 15.89
C ILE A 253 32.37 -36.30 17.34
N ILE A 254 32.13 -35.40 18.30
CA ILE A 254 31.96 -35.75 19.72
C ILE A 254 30.79 -36.71 19.91
N GLY A 255 29.65 -36.46 19.27
CA GLY A 255 28.49 -37.36 19.32
C GLY A 255 28.79 -38.76 18.79
N LEU A 256 29.57 -38.86 17.70
CA LEU A 256 29.96 -40.13 17.10
C LEU A 256 30.91 -40.92 18.01
N ILE A 257 31.86 -40.25 18.67
CA ILE A 257 32.74 -40.85 19.67
C ILE A 257 31.94 -41.39 20.87
N ILE A 258 31.00 -40.60 21.41
CA ILE A 258 30.14 -41.02 22.52
C ILE A 258 29.30 -42.25 22.12
N GLY A 259 28.73 -42.25 20.91
CA GLY A 259 27.95 -43.38 20.39
C GLY A 259 28.77 -44.66 20.26
N ILE A 260 30.00 -44.57 19.75
CA ILE A 260 30.92 -45.72 19.68
C ILE A 260 31.24 -46.26 21.08
N ILE A 261 31.52 -45.38 22.05
CA ILE A 261 31.79 -45.78 23.44
C ILE A 261 30.60 -46.51 24.07
N GLN A 262 29.37 -46.13 23.71
CA GLN A 262 28.16 -46.82 24.19
C GLN A 262 27.89 -48.16 23.50
N LEU A 263 28.35 -48.35 22.26
CA LEU A 263 28.21 -49.61 21.53
C LEU A 263 29.25 -50.68 21.92
N VAL A 264 30.41 -50.23 22.43
CA VAL A 264 31.52 -51.11 22.85
C VAL A 264 31.41 -51.53 24.33
N LYS A 265 30.50 -50.91 25.09
CA LYS A 265 30.14 -51.32 26.45
C LYS A 265 28.93 -52.24 26.45
#